data_AF-A0A453QM09-F1
#
_entry.id   AF-A0A453QM09-F1
#
_cell.length_a   1.000
_cell.length_b   1.000
_cell.length_c   1.000
_cell.angle_alpha   90.00
_cell.angle_beta   90.00
_cell.angle_gamma   90.00
#
_symmetry.space_group_name_H-M   'P 1'
#
loop_
_entity.id
_entity.type
_entity.pdbx_description
1 polymer ?
#
loop_
_entity_poly.entity_id
_entity_poly.type
_entity_poly.pdbx_seq_one_letter_code
_entity_poly.pdbx_strand_id
1 'polypeptide(L)'
;QLEPYLEMIADRKDREEKMGMMDPRGARGKASVYYRYVGSLTTPPCSEGVIWTIVKRVRTVSRHQLELLREAVHDDMEKNARPPQEVNSRDISMFRPFQQNRH
;
A
#
# COMPACT_ATOMS: atom_id res chain seq x y z
N GLN A 1 -14.47 -4.51 -7.84
CA GLN A 1 -14.54 -5.57 -6.80
C GLN A 1 -14.50 -5.00 -5.38
N LEU A 2 -13.72 -3.95 -5.07
CA LEU A 2 -13.71 -3.32 -3.75
C LEU A 2 -14.79 -2.25 -3.54
N GLU A 3 -15.27 -1.62 -4.61
CA GLU A 3 -16.20 -0.47 -4.55
C GLU A 3 -17.40 -0.67 -3.61
N PRO A 4 -18.18 -1.77 -3.70
CA PRO A 4 -19.34 -1.93 -2.83
C PRO A 4 -18.97 -1.96 -1.34
N TYR A 5 -17.77 -2.44 -1.00
CA TYR A 5 -17.28 -2.45 0.37
C TYR A 5 -16.79 -1.09 0.83
N LEU A 6 -16.17 -0.31 -0.07
CA LEU A 6 -15.77 1.06 0.21
C LEU A 6 -16.99 1.96 0.46
N GLU A 7 -18.05 1.80 -0.33
CA GLU A 7 -19.32 2.51 -0.12
C GLU A 7 -19.96 2.20 1.24
N MET A 8 -19.85 0.96 1.72
CA MET A 8 -20.41 0.58 3.02
C MET A 8 -19.68 1.18 4.23
N ILE A 9 -18.42 1.60 4.06
CA ILE A 9 -17.57 2.10 5.16
C ILE A 9 -17.23 3.58 5.03
N ALA A 10 -17.46 4.20 3.87
CA ALA A 10 -17.09 5.59 3.59
C ALA A 10 -17.65 6.58 4.61
N ASP A 11 -18.90 6.41 5.04
CA ASP A 11 -19.60 7.36 5.93
C ASP A 11 -19.66 6.89 7.40
N ARG A 12 -18.94 5.82 7.77
CA ARG A 12 -19.08 5.17 9.08
C ARG A 12 -17.79 5.24 9.88
N LYS A 13 -17.88 5.80 11.09
CA LYS A 13 -16.78 5.79 12.07
C LYS A 13 -16.89 4.56 12.98
N ASP A 14 -15.74 4.00 13.34
CA ASP A 14 -15.58 2.94 14.34
C ASP A 14 -16.46 1.69 14.10
N ARG A 15 -16.67 1.33 12.83
CA ARG A 15 -17.47 0.18 12.43
C ARG A 15 -16.69 -0.79 11.56
N GLU A 16 -16.81 -2.07 11.86
CA GLU A 16 -16.28 -3.15 11.04
C GLU A 16 -17.37 -3.72 10.12
N GLU A 17 -17.03 -3.96 8.86
CA GLU A 17 -17.90 -4.62 7.89
C GLU A 17 -17.28 -5.93 7.42
N LYS A 18 -18.09 -7.00 7.42
CA LYS A 18 -17.63 -8.30 6.94
C LYS A 18 -17.50 -8.28 5.43
N MET A 19 -16.27 -8.31 4.95
CA MET A 19 -16.00 -8.46 3.52
C MET A 19 -16.13 -9.93 3.08
N GLY A 20 -16.58 -10.13 1.83
CA GLY A 20 -16.56 -11.45 1.19
C GLY A 20 -15.13 -11.92 0.88
N MET A 21 -15.00 -13.07 0.22
CA MET A 21 -13.69 -13.60 -0.16
C MET A 21 -13.00 -12.66 -1.17
N MET A 22 -11.81 -12.18 -0.80
CA MET A 22 -10.96 -11.35 -1.65
C MET A 22 -9.63 -12.04 -1.91
N ASP A 23 -9.15 -11.97 -3.15
CA ASP A 23 -7.81 -12.44 -3.50
C ASP A 23 -6.80 -11.29 -3.34
N PRO A 24 -5.93 -11.30 -2.31
CA PRO A 24 -4.94 -10.24 -2.10
C PRO A 24 -3.91 -10.15 -3.24
N ARG A 25 -3.78 -11.19 -4.07
CA ARG A 25 -2.89 -11.18 -5.24
C ARG A 25 -3.36 -10.19 -6.30
N GLY A 26 -4.64 -9.80 -6.32
CA GLY A 26 -5.16 -8.76 -7.21
C GLY A 26 -4.45 -7.42 -7.01
N ALA A 27 -4.30 -6.99 -5.75
CA ALA A 27 -3.65 -5.72 -5.40
C ALA A 27 -2.16 -5.69 -5.81
N ARG A 28 -1.42 -6.76 -5.51
CA ARG A 28 0.00 -6.90 -5.88
C ARG A 28 0.19 -7.10 -7.39
N GLY A 29 -0.67 -7.93 -8.01
CA GLY A 29 -0.55 -8.48 -9.37
C GLY A 29 0.86 -8.97 -9.71
N LYS A 30 1.30 -8.80 -10.97
CA LYS A 30 2.63 -9.21 -11.42
C LYS A 30 3.69 -8.21 -10.92
N ALA A 31 4.36 -8.56 -9.82
CA ALA A 31 5.44 -7.78 -9.21
C ALA A 31 6.79 -8.44 -9.50
N SER A 32 7.36 -8.16 -10.67
CA SER A 32 8.67 -8.69 -11.09
C SER A 32 9.84 -7.87 -10.55
N VAL A 33 9.70 -6.55 -10.47
CA VAL A 33 10.76 -5.62 -10.05
C VAL A 33 10.33 -4.88 -8.79
N TYR A 34 11.21 -4.80 -7.80
CA TYR A 34 10.93 -4.13 -6.53
C TYR A 34 12.20 -3.57 -5.88
N TYR A 35 12.04 -2.54 -5.05
CA TYR A 35 13.07 -2.03 -4.14
C TYR A 35 12.92 -2.70 -2.78
N ARG A 36 14.03 -2.93 -2.07
CA ARG A 36 14.03 -3.52 -0.73
C ARG A 36 15.04 -2.83 0.19
N TYR A 37 14.57 -2.46 1.38
CA TYR A 37 15.36 -1.83 2.43
C TYR A 37 14.79 -2.16 3.83
N VAL A 38 15.60 -2.00 4.87
CA VAL A 38 15.15 -2.07 6.27
C VAL A 38 14.78 -0.66 6.74
N GLY A 39 13.56 -0.51 7.28
CA GLY A 39 13.02 0.75 7.77
C GLY A 39 12.16 0.54 9.01
N SER A 40 11.12 1.36 9.15
CA SER A 40 10.22 1.35 10.30
C SER A 40 8.75 1.30 9.91
N LEU A 41 7.88 1.13 10.90
CA LEU A 41 6.46 1.40 10.77
C LEU A 41 6.24 2.89 10.43
N THR A 42 5.27 3.18 9.57
CA THR A 42 4.89 4.57 9.22
C THR A 42 3.90 5.19 10.20
N THR A 43 3.45 4.44 11.19
CA THR A 43 2.56 4.85 12.28
C THR A 43 3.25 4.62 13.63
N PRO A 44 2.90 5.39 14.67
CA PRO A 44 3.38 5.13 16.03
C PRO A 44 3.18 3.66 16.44
N PRO A 45 4.15 3.03 17.14
CA PRO A 45 5.34 3.65 17.75
C PRO A 45 6.56 3.77 16.82
N CYS A 46 6.39 3.69 15.49
CA CYS A 46 7.46 3.84 14.50
C CYS A 46 8.62 2.84 14.67
N SER A 47 8.34 1.63 15.17
CA SER A 47 9.35 0.59 15.42
C SER A 47 10.16 0.27 14.17
N GLU A 48 11.47 0.15 14.33
CA GLU A 48 12.43 -0.18 13.27
C GLU A 48 12.54 -1.70 13.02
N GLY A 49 13.34 -2.09 12.02
CA GLY A 49 13.54 -3.49 11.64
C GLY A 49 12.53 -4.02 10.62
N VAL A 50 11.65 -3.17 10.09
CA VAL A 50 10.65 -3.55 9.09
C VAL A 50 11.31 -3.69 7.72
N ILE A 51 11.18 -4.87 7.10
CA ILE A 51 11.64 -5.08 5.72
C ILE A 51 10.59 -4.54 4.74
N TRP A 52 10.91 -3.41 4.10
CA TRP A 52 10.07 -2.83 3.06
C TRP A 52 10.35 -3.47 1.71
N THR A 53 9.29 -3.84 0.98
CA THR A 53 9.36 -4.28 -0.42
C THR A 53 8.44 -3.42 -1.27
N ILE A 54 9.01 -2.49 -2.03
CA ILE A 54 8.27 -1.53 -2.85
C ILE A 54 8.24 -2.00 -4.29
N VAL A 55 7.07 -2.45 -4.76
CA VAL A 55 6.88 -2.89 -6.16
C VAL A 55 7.06 -1.69 -7.10
N LYS A 56 7.94 -1.83 -8.11
CA LYS A 56 8.27 -0.73 -9.04
C LYS A 56 7.10 -0.37 -9.97
N ARG A 57 6.28 -1.35 -10.34
CA ARG A 57 5.15 -1.14 -11.26
C ARG A 57 4.00 -0.45 -10.53
N VAL A 58 3.75 0.80 -10.89
CA VAL A 58 2.61 1.59 -10.38
C VAL A 58 1.29 0.96 -10.83
N ARG A 59 0.34 0.89 -9.89
CA ARG A 59 -1.04 0.44 -10.12
C ARG A 59 -1.96 1.64 -10.18
N THR A 60 -3.11 1.46 -10.83
CA THR A 60 -4.15 2.47 -10.91
C THR A 60 -5.28 2.13 -9.94
N VAL A 61 -5.96 3.18 -9.49
CA VAL A 61 -7.19 3.14 -8.69
C VAL A 61 -8.17 4.11 -9.35
N SER A 62 -9.47 3.83 -9.32
CA SER A 62 -10.45 4.77 -9.87
C SER A 62 -10.54 6.02 -8.99
N ARG A 63 -10.88 7.17 -9.58
CA ARG A 63 -11.05 8.41 -8.81
C ARG A 63 -12.14 8.25 -7.74
N HIS A 64 -13.22 7.57 -8.09
CA HIS A 64 -14.32 7.30 -7.18
C HIS A 64 -13.90 6.43 -5.98
N GLN A 65 -13.14 5.36 -6.21
CA GLN A 65 -12.56 4.55 -5.12
C GLN A 65 -11.65 5.38 -4.20
N LEU A 66 -10.89 6.31 -4.77
CA LEU A 66 -10.03 7.20 -4.00
C LEU A 66 -10.82 8.19 -3.14
N GLU A 67 -11.94 8.70 -3.66
CA GLU A 67 -12.86 9.57 -2.92
C GLU A 67 -13.48 8.83 -1.73
N LEU A 68 -14.02 7.61 -1.94
CA LEU A 68 -14.57 6.79 -0.86
C LEU A 68 -13.55 6.47 0.24
N LEU A 69 -12.29 6.20 -0.13
CA LEU A 69 -11.20 5.97 0.83
C LEU A 69 -10.85 7.22 1.66
N ARG A 70 -11.03 8.42 1.10
CA ARG A 70 -10.81 9.68 1.81
C ARG A 70 -11.96 10.03 2.75
N GLU A 71 -13.17 9.62 2.41
CA GLU A 71 -14.34 9.80 3.27
C GLU A 71 -14.28 8.85 4.48
N ALA A 72 -13.82 7.62 4.27
CA ALA A 72 -13.75 6.58 5.31
C ALA A 72 -12.78 6.85 6.46
N VAL A 73 -11.86 7.82 6.32
CA VAL A 73 -10.86 8.12 7.37
C VAL A 73 -11.41 9.16 8.34
N HIS A 74 -10.95 9.12 9.59
CA HIS A 74 -11.29 10.15 10.56
C HIS A 74 -10.85 11.54 10.07
N ASP A 75 -11.59 12.57 10.46
CA ASP A 75 -11.49 13.95 9.94
C ASP A 75 -10.06 14.56 10.09
N ASP A 76 -9.23 14.02 10.99
CA ASP A 76 -7.84 14.40 11.22
C ASP A 76 -6.82 13.66 10.31
N MET A 77 -7.30 12.71 9.50
CA MET A 77 -6.48 11.76 8.73
C MET A 77 -6.69 11.86 7.21
N GLU A 78 -7.29 12.94 6.70
CA GLU A 78 -7.43 13.19 5.25
C GLU A 78 -6.09 13.08 4.49
N LYS A 79 -4.98 13.41 5.16
CA LYS A 79 -3.60 13.28 4.68
C LYS A 79 -2.80 12.33 5.57
N ASN A 80 -3.23 11.07 5.64
CA ASN A 80 -2.61 10.01 6.45
C ASN A 80 -1.23 9.50 5.98
N ALA A 81 -0.58 10.17 5.04
CA ALA A 81 0.75 9.78 4.56
C ALA A 81 1.85 10.48 5.39
N ARG A 82 2.65 9.69 6.10
CA ARG A 82 3.86 10.20 6.78
C ARG A 82 4.82 10.84 5.75
N PRO A 83 5.42 12.01 6.04
CA PRO A 83 6.41 12.62 5.16
C PRO A 83 7.62 11.70 4.91
N PRO A 84 8.30 11.83 3.75
CA PRO A 84 9.59 11.16 3.51
C PRO A 84 10.56 11.43 4.66
N GLN A 85 11.29 10.40 5.07
CA GLN A 85 12.30 10.48 6.13
C GLN A 85 13.69 10.38 5.51
N GLU A 86 14.69 10.92 6.18
CA GLU A 86 16.09 10.93 5.71
C GLU A 86 16.58 9.52 5.39
N VAL A 87 17.35 9.39 4.30
CA VAL A 87 17.88 8.09 3.86
C VAL A 87 18.92 7.54 4.85
N ASN A 88 19.72 8.41 5.48
CA ASN A 88 20.85 8.03 6.32
C ASN A 88 21.75 7.03 5.58
N SER A 89 22.36 6.10 6.30
CA SER A 89 23.25 5.06 5.75
C SER A 89 22.51 3.80 5.30
N ARG A 90 21.21 3.89 4.98
CA ARG A 90 20.40 2.72 4.59
C ARG A 90 20.80 2.21 3.21
N ASP A 91 21.04 0.91 3.11
CA ASP A 91 21.17 0.23 1.82
C ASP A 91 19.79 -0.02 1.19
N ILE A 92 19.64 0.40 -0.07
CA ILE A 92 18.41 0.26 -0.85
C ILE A 92 18.73 -0.58 -2.08
N SER A 93 18.38 -1.85 -1.99
CA SER A 93 18.57 -2.81 -3.09
C SER A 93 17.40 -2.78 -4.07
N MET A 94 17.65 -3.13 -5.33
CA MET A 94 16.62 -3.30 -6.35
C MET A 94 16.75 -4.68 -6.97
N PHE A 95 15.69 -5.49 -6.84
CA PHE A 95 15.61 -6.77 -7.50
C PHE A 95 15.05 -6.61 -8.92
N ARG A 96 15.73 -7.22 -9.89
CA ARG A 96 15.26 -7.39 -11.26
C ARG A 96 15.44 -8.86 -11.63
N PRO A 97 14.40 -9.54 -12.14
CA PRO A 97 14.56 -10.93 -12.55
C PRO A 97 15.40 -10.96 -13.83
N PHE A 98 16.31 -11.92 -13.92
CA PHE A 98 17.05 -12.17 -15.16
C PHE A 98 16.06 -12.53 -16.27
N GLN A 99 16.12 -11.81 -17.39
CA GLN A 99 15.42 -12.23 -18.59
C GLN A 99 16.22 -13.39 -19.19
N GLN A 100 15.75 -14.62 -19.00
CA GLN A 100 16.28 -15.74 -19.76
C GLN A 100 15.81 -15.53 -21.21
N ASN A 101 16.75 -15.31 -22.14
CA ASN A 101 16.45 -15.27 -23.56
C ASN A 101 15.81 -16.62 -23.93
N ARG A 102 14.50 -16.62 -24.17
CA ARG A 102 13.83 -17.73 -24.84
C ARG A 102 14.21 -17.63 -26.32
N HIS A 103 15.23 -18.38 -26.70
CA HIS A 103 15.49 -18.75 -28.09
C HIS A 103 14.37 -19.66 -28.59
#